data_AF-A0A2V8UZQ5-F1
#
_entry.id   AF-A0A2V8UZQ5-F1
#
_cell.length_a   1.000
_cell.length_b   1.000
_cell.length_c   1.000
_cell.angle_alpha   90.00
_cell.angle_beta   90.00
_cell.angle_gamma   90.00
#
_symmetry.space_group_name_H-M   'P 1'
#
loop_
_entity.id
_entity.type
_entity.pdbx_description
1 polymer ?
#
loop_
_entity_poly.entity_id
_entity_poly.type
_entity_poly.pdbx_seq_one_letter_code
_entity_poly.pdbx_strand_id
1 'polypeptide(L)'
;MSRQKLGQHFLVKTSILDRIAKAVCPEPPAGSEKRKEPLVVEIGPGKGALTERLLDRAERVVAIEIDPVMLEHLAAKFSGNPRLTLVHADALDLDLGQWGRAVITGNLPYYAATPLIEKTLQLGNRLPQAVFLIQKEVAERLTAAFRPPPKVDSTLIRLRPHDRAAELEIDVPAAFLEFAGLCFRQKRKTLRNNLVGTFGKVLVDALPEASRRAEQLTLEQFAELYRKLRGV
;
A
#
# COMPACT_ATOMS: atom_id res chain seq x y z
N MET A 1 10.06 5.73 -29.43
CA MET A 1 8.99 5.61 -28.40
C MET A 1 8.92 6.91 -27.64
N SER A 2 7.79 7.60 -27.64
CA SER A 2 7.64 8.88 -26.94
C SER A 2 7.76 8.65 -25.43
N ARG A 3 8.66 9.39 -24.78
CA ARG A 3 8.87 9.38 -23.33
C ARG A 3 7.54 9.78 -22.67
N GLN A 4 6.82 8.83 -22.07
CA GLN A 4 5.66 9.19 -21.23
C GLN A 4 6.16 10.18 -20.17
N LYS A 5 5.42 11.27 -19.95
CA LYS A 5 5.73 12.20 -18.86
C LYS A 5 5.65 11.41 -17.56
N LEU A 6 6.78 11.20 -16.89
CA LEU A 6 6.90 10.41 -15.65
C LEU A 6 6.13 10.99 -14.44
N GLY A 7 5.42 12.11 -14.61
CA GLY A 7 4.62 12.73 -13.56
C GLY A 7 5.46 13.27 -12.40
N GLN A 8 6.68 13.74 -12.69
CA GLN A 8 7.64 14.18 -11.67
C GLN A 8 7.15 15.45 -10.96
N HIS A 9 6.79 15.30 -9.69
CA HIS A 9 6.51 16.39 -8.76
C HIS A 9 7.42 16.26 -7.54
N PHE A 10 8.35 17.20 -7.38
CA PHE A 10 9.34 17.13 -6.30
C PHE A 10 8.79 17.78 -5.03
N LEU A 11 8.76 17.02 -3.95
CA LEU A 11 8.41 17.54 -2.63
C LEU A 11 9.59 18.38 -2.09
N VAL A 12 9.35 19.68 -1.90
CA VAL A 12 10.37 20.63 -1.41
C VAL A 12 10.13 21.10 0.02
N LYS A 13 8.91 20.88 0.56
CA LYS A 13 8.54 21.39 1.88
C LYS A 13 9.14 20.51 2.98
N THR A 14 10.15 21.03 3.66
CA THR A 14 10.93 20.35 4.71
C THR A 14 10.06 19.77 5.82
N SER A 15 9.07 20.52 6.31
CA SER A 15 8.17 20.03 7.36
C SER A 15 7.34 18.81 6.96
N ILE A 16 7.02 18.66 5.67
CA ILE A 16 6.35 17.45 5.16
C ILE A 16 7.36 16.30 5.04
N LEU A 17 8.56 16.56 4.50
CA LEU A 17 9.63 15.57 4.40
C LEU A 17 9.96 14.97 5.78
N ASP A 18 10.10 15.82 6.80
CA ASP A 18 10.40 15.38 8.17
C ASP A 18 9.24 14.57 8.77
N ARG A 19 7.99 14.94 8.45
CA ARG A 19 6.81 14.19 8.87
C ARG A 19 6.74 12.81 8.21
N ILE A 20 7.09 12.71 6.93
CA ILE A 20 7.18 11.43 6.21
C ILE A 20 8.29 10.59 6.83
N ALA A 21 9.50 11.13 6.97
CA ALA A 21 10.64 10.41 7.53
C ALA A 21 10.37 9.89 8.96
N LYS A 22 9.72 10.69 9.81
CA LYS A 22 9.25 10.25 11.15
C LYS A 22 8.19 9.15 11.09
N ALA A 23 7.30 9.16 10.09
CA ALA A 23 6.31 8.11 9.92
C ALA A 23 6.94 6.80 9.42
N VAL A 24 7.94 6.90 8.54
CA VAL A 24 8.72 5.78 7.98
C VAL A 24 9.61 5.13 9.03
N CYS A 25 10.35 5.96 9.79
CA CYS A 25 11.25 5.55 10.86
C CYS A 25 10.82 6.22 12.17
N PRO A 26 9.78 5.71 12.86
CA PRO A 26 9.31 6.27 14.11
C PRO A 26 10.34 6.03 15.21
N GLU A 27 10.55 7.05 16.05
CA GLU A 27 11.39 6.91 17.24
C GLU A 27 10.76 5.92 18.23
N PRO A 28 11.56 5.06 18.87
CA PRO A 28 11.07 4.17 19.90
C PRO A 28 10.52 4.99 21.09
N PRO A 29 9.46 4.50 21.78
CA PRO A 29 8.98 5.13 23.01
C PRO A 29 10.12 5.38 24.01
N ALA A 30 10.08 6.50 24.72
CA ALA A 30 11.06 6.80 25.76
C ALA A 30 11.12 5.65 26.77
N GLY A 31 12.33 5.11 27.00
CA GLY A 31 12.57 3.99 27.92
C GLY A 31 12.38 2.59 27.31
N SER A 32 12.05 2.48 26.02
CA SER A 32 12.05 1.18 25.33
C SER A 32 13.44 0.82 24.80
N GLU A 33 13.72 -0.48 24.67
CA GLU A 33 14.95 -0.96 24.05
C GLU A 33 15.12 -0.35 22.66
N LYS A 34 16.37 0.00 22.30
CA LYS A 34 16.69 0.49 20.95
C LYS A 34 16.28 -0.58 19.94
N ARG A 35 15.18 -0.34 19.21
CA ARG A 35 14.86 -1.12 18.01
C ARG A 35 15.97 -0.90 16.99
N LYS A 36 16.34 -1.98 16.29
CA LYS A 36 17.16 -1.87 15.08
C LYS A 36 16.44 -0.96 14.08
N GLU A 37 17.17 0.02 13.55
CA GLU A 37 16.66 0.91 12.49
C GLU A 37 16.23 0.06 11.29
N PRO A 38 15.15 0.44 10.58
CA PRO A 38 14.65 -0.38 9.49
C PRO A 38 15.54 -0.23 8.24
N LEU A 39 15.56 -1.29 7.42
CA LEU A 39 15.79 -1.16 5.99
C LEU A 39 14.60 -0.43 5.36
N VAL A 40 14.87 0.60 4.57
CA VAL A 40 13.85 1.37 3.85
C VAL A 40 14.04 1.21 2.34
N VAL A 41 12.95 0.94 1.63
CA VAL A 41 12.89 0.99 0.17
C VAL A 41 12.09 2.23 -0.23
N GLU A 42 12.74 3.18 -0.89
CA GLU A 42 12.15 4.41 -1.42
C GLU A 42 11.88 4.25 -2.93
N ILE A 43 10.61 4.42 -3.33
CA ILE A 43 10.18 4.38 -4.73
C ILE A 43 10.08 5.82 -5.24
N GLY A 44 10.81 6.13 -6.31
CA GLY A 44 10.83 7.45 -6.93
C GLY A 44 11.44 8.53 -6.03
N PRO A 45 12.72 8.39 -5.64
CA PRO A 45 13.44 9.37 -4.82
C PRO A 45 13.54 10.76 -5.49
N GLY A 46 13.49 10.83 -6.83
CA GLY A 46 13.64 12.08 -7.57
C GLY A 46 14.97 12.76 -7.24
N LYS A 47 14.91 13.99 -6.71
CA LYS A 47 16.11 14.75 -6.29
C LYS A 47 16.68 14.33 -4.91
N GLY A 48 16.10 13.31 -4.29
CA GLY A 48 16.57 12.74 -3.03
C GLY A 48 16.32 13.62 -1.81
N ALA A 49 15.26 14.44 -1.82
CA ALA A 49 14.91 15.28 -0.69
C ALA A 49 14.41 14.45 0.51
N LEU A 50 13.66 13.37 0.24
CA LEU A 50 13.24 12.42 1.27
C LEU A 50 14.37 11.44 1.61
N THR A 51 15.07 10.91 0.61
CA THR A 51 16.26 10.06 0.77
C THR A 51 17.23 10.59 1.81
N GLU A 52 17.54 11.90 1.75
CA GLU A 52 18.42 12.57 2.71
C GLU A 52 17.94 12.42 4.17
N ARG A 53 16.64 12.64 4.42
CA ARG A 53 16.03 12.49 5.75
C ARG A 53 15.92 11.04 6.20
N LEU A 54 15.82 10.11 5.26
CA LEU A 54 15.76 8.67 5.56
C LEU A 54 17.13 8.13 5.95
N LEU A 55 18.21 8.57 5.30
CA LEU A 55 19.58 8.18 5.63
C LEU A 55 19.98 8.56 7.07
N ASP A 56 19.33 9.56 7.66
CA ASP A 56 19.53 9.93 9.07
C ASP A 56 18.85 8.98 10.08
N ARG A 57 17.92 8.13 9.62
CA ARG A 57 17.01 7.35 10.50
C ARG A 57 16.91 5.86 10.16
N ALA A 58 17.44 5.44 9.03
CA ALA A 58 17.36 4.08 8.51
C ALA A 58 18.73 3.40 8.58
N GLU A 59 18.71 2.08 8.81
CA GLU A 59 19.92 1.26 8.75
C GLU A 59 20.53 1.34 7.34
N ARG A 60 19.65 1.28 6.33
CA ARG A 60 19.98 1.34 4.91
C ARG A 60 18.78 1.85 4.12
N VAL A 61 19.03 2.56 3.03
CA VAL A 61 18.03 3.02 2.07
C VAL A 61 18.33 2.40 0.70
N VAL A 62 17.34 1.74 0.12
CA VAL A 62 17.34 1.30 -1.28
C VAL A 62 16.43 2.25 -2.05
N ALA A 63 16.98 3.03 -2.97
CA ALA A 63 16.22 4.00 -3.75
C ALA A 63 16.04 3.48 -5.19
N ILE A 64 14.79 3.21 -5.57
CA ILE A 64 14.41 2.71 -6.89
C ILE A 64 13.97 3.91 -7.74
N GLU A 65 14.70 4.18 -8.81
CA GLU A 65 14.43 5.29 -9.71
C GLU A 65 14.44 4.81 -11.16
N ILE A 66 13.46 5.28 -11.94
CA ILE A 66 13.29 4.92 -13.34
C ILE A 66 14.01 5.90 -14.27
N ASP A 67 14.14 7.17 -13.83
CA ASP A 67 14.79 8.22 -14.62
C ASP A 67 16.33 8.18 -14.46
N PRO A 68 17.09 7.84 -15.50
CA PRO A 68 18.55 7.79 -15.43
C PRO A 68 19.17 9.14 -15.06
N VAL A 69 18.54 10.26 -15.42
CA VAL A 69 19.05 11.60 -15.08
C VAL A 69 18.96 11.85 -13.56
N MET A 70 17.89 11.37 -12.93
CA MET A 70 17.74 11.47 -11.47
C MET A 70 18.71 10.53 -10.76
N LEU A 71 18.98 9.34 -11.31
CA LEU A 71 20.00 8.44 -10.77
C LEU A 71 21.40 9.04 -10.77
N GLU A 72 21.82 9.66 -11.88
CA GLU A 72 23.09 10.38 -11.94
C GLU A 72 23.15 11.50 -10.89
N HIS A 73 22.06 12.26 -10.75
CA HIS A 73 21.96 13.30 -9.73
C HIS A 73 22.09 12.74 -8.30
N LEU A 74 21.41 11.63 -7.99
CA LEU A 74 21.47 10.97 -6.70
C LEU A 74 22.87 10.39 -6.41
N ALA A 75 23.48 9.76 -7.41
CA ALA A 75 24.83 9.20 -7.31
C ALA A 75 25.86 10.30 -7.01
N ALA A 76 25.74 11.45 -7.66
CA ALA A 76 26.59 12.61 -7.38
C ALA A 76 26.30 13.20 -5.98
N LYS A 77 25.02 13.40 -5.63
CA LYS A 77 24.61 14.01 -4.36
C LYS A 77 25.03 13.18 -3.14
N PHE A 78 24.92 11.86 -3.23
CA PHE A 78 25.17 10.93 -2.12
C PHE A 78 26.43 10.08 -2.33
N SER A 79 27.39 10.59 -3.11
CA SER A 79 28.62 9.89 -3.44
C SER A 79 29.32 9.35 -2.19
N GLY A 80 29.64 8.05 -2.21
CA GLY A 80 30.35 7.38 -1.13
C GLY A 80 29.51 7.03 0.11
N ASN A 81 28.19 7.26 0.12
CA ASN A 81 27.35 6.87 1.26
C ASN A 81 27.12 5.34 1.27
N PRO A 82 27.68 4.58 2.24
CA PRO A 82 27.56 3.13 2.25
C PRO A 82 26.16 2.63 2.63
N ARG A 83 25.29 3.51 3.14
CA ARG A 83 23.92 3.20 3.54
C ARG A 83 22.91 3.42 2.41
N LEU A 84 23.33 3.96 1.27
CA LEU A 84 22.46 4.15 0.11
C LEU A 84 22.76 3.10 -0.97
N THR A 85 21.71 2.52 -1.53
CA THR A 85 21.79 1.67 -2.72
C THR A 85 20.83 2.23 -3.76
N LEU A 86 21.38 2.63 -4.91
CA LEU A 86 20.59 3.12 -6.04
C LEU A 86 20.27 1.96 -6.97
N VAL A 87 19.01 1.85 -7.38
CA VAL A 87 18.52 0.80 -8.28
C VAL A 87 17.84 1.46 -9.47
N HIS A 88 18.40 1.24 -10.66
CA HIS A 88 17.78 1.69 -11.91
C HIS A 88 16.76 0.67 -12.39
N ALA A 89 15.48 0.92 -12.13
CA ALA A 89 14.40 0.03 -12.53
C ALA A 89 13.04 0.74 -12.49
N ASP A 90 12.07 0.18 -13.20
CA ASP A 90 10.66 0.42 -12.90
C ASP A 90 10.28 -0.40 -11.65
N ALA A 91 9.79 0.27 -10.62
CA ALA A 91 9.33 -0.39 -9.40
C ALA A 91 8.13 -1.32 -9.64
N LEU A 92 7.35 -1.09 -10.71
CA LEU A 92 6.25 -1.97 -11.12
C LEU A 92 6.75 -3.34 -11.58
N ASP A 93 7.95 -3.41 -12.17
CA ASP A 93 8.51 -4.66 -12.70
C ASP A 93 9.43 -5.37 -11.67
N LEU A 94 9.92 -4.64 -10.68
CA LEU A 94 10.93 -5.13 -9.73
C LEU A 94 10.34 -5.90 -8.55
N ASP A 95 10.88 -7.05 -8.14
CA ASP A 95 10.46 -7.72 -6.90
C ASP A 95 10.86 -6.86 -5.67
N LEU A 96 9.88 -6.23 -5.01
CA LEU A 96 10.11 -5.43 -3.81
C LEU A 96 10.53 -6.29 -2.60
N GLY A 97 10.27 -7.59 -2.64
CA GLY A 97 10.62 -8.52 -1.59
C GLY A 97 12.11 -8.86 -1.55
N GLN A 98 12.86 -8.67 -2.63
CA GLN A 98 14.24 -9.16 -2.76
C GLN A 98 15.20 -8.75 -1.62
N TRP A 99 14.93 -7.65 -0.91
CA TRP A 99 15.74 -7.18 0.21
C TRP A 99 15.29 -7.66 1.60
N GLY A 100 14.33 -8.58 1.67
CA GLY A 100 13.85 -9.14 2.93
C GLY A 100 12.71 -8.32 3.53
N ARG A 101 12.77 -8.11 4.85
CA ARG A 101 11.76 -7.34 5.59
C ARG A 101 12.12 -5.85 5.57
N ALA A 102 11.32 -5.02 4.91
CA ALA A 102 11.64 -3.61 4.66
C ALA A 102 10.42 -2.70 4.76
N VAL A 103 10.63 -1.46 5.23
CA VAL A 103 9.63 -0.39 5.16
C VAL A 103 9.61 0.17 3.74
N ILE A 104 8.42 0.31 3.15
CA ILE A 104 8.28 0.85 1.78
C ILE A 104 7.78 2.29 1.85
N THR A 105 8.38 3.19 1.09
CA THR A 105 7.97 4.60 1.04
C THR A 105 8.10 5.20 -0.35
N GLY A 106 7.42 6.30 -0.61
CA GLY A 106 7.54 7.02 -1.88
C GLY A 106 6.52 8.14 -2.04
N ASN A 107 6.82 9.07 -2.94
CA ASN A 107 5.85 10.05 -3.43
C ASN A 107 5.29 9.54 -4.76
N LEU A 108 4.18 8.80 -4.70
CA LEU A 108 3.74 8.00 -5.84
C LEU A 108 2.95 8.86 -6.84
N PRO A 109 3.27 8.80 -8.15
CA PRO A 109 2.47 9.48 -9.16
C PRO A 109 1.12 8.78 -9.34
N TYR A 110 0.11 9.53 -9.79
CA TYR A 110 -1.28 9.04 -9.94
C TYR A 110 -1.39 7.72 -10.71
N TYR A 111 -0.66 7.59 -11.83
CA TYR A 111 -0.76 6.42 -12.70
C TYR A 111 -0.16 5.14 -12.10
N ALA A 112 0.81 5.27 -11.18
CA ALA A 112 1.51 4.13 -10.59
C ALA A 112 1.08 3.82 -9.15
N ALA A 113 0.37 4.74 -8.48
CA ALA A 113 0.10 4.62 -7.05
C ALA A 113 -0.66 3.33 -6.68
N THR A 114 -1.78 3.02 -7.33
CA THR A 114 -2.56 1.81 -7.05
C THR A 114 -1.76 0.52 -7.23
N PRO A 115 -1.15 0.23 -8.41
CA PRO A 115 -0.42 -1.03 -8.59
C PRO A 115 0.80 -1.15 -7.67
N LEU A 116 1.48 -0.04 -7.34
CA LEU A 116 2.59 -0.06 -6.37
C LEU A 116 2.11 -0.35 -4.94
N ILE A 117 0.94 0.18 -4.54
CA ILE A 117 0.35 -0.13 -3.23
C ILE A 117 -0.06 -1.59 -3.17
N GLU A 118 -0.70 -2.14 -4.21
CA GLU A 118 -1.06 -3.56 -4.28
C GLU A 118 0.17 -4.46 -4.17
N LYS A 119 1.22 -4.15 -4.96
CA LYS A 119 2.49 -4.86 -4.92
C LYS A 119 3.18 -4.76 -3.55
N THR A 120 3.08 -3.62 -2.89
CA THR A 120 3.57 -3.43 -1.52
C THR A 120 2.81 -4.31 -0.52
N LEU A 121 1.49 -4.42 -0.63
CA LEU A 121 0.67 -5.25 0.26
C LEU A 121 0.94 -6.75 0.09
N GLN A 122 1.32 -7.20 -1.11
CA GLN A 122 1.70 -8.59 -1.38
C GLN A 122 2.95 -9.05 -0.62
N LEU A 123 3.75 -8.12 -0.07
CA LEU A 123 4.90 -8.45 0.79
C LEU A 123 4.48 -9.13 2.09
N GLY A 124 3.22 -8.98 2.53
CA GLY A 124 2.67 -9.63 3.72
C GLY A 124 3.55 -9.41 4.96
N ASN A 125 4.01 -10.49 5.59
CA ASN A 125 4.84 -10.45 6.80
C ASN A 125 6.23 -9.82 6.59
N ARG A 126 6.67 -9.65 5.33
CA ARG A 126 7.91 -8.91 5.01
C ARG A 126 7.71 -7.40 5.04
N LEU A 127 6.48 -6.90 5.14
CA LEU A 127 6.19 -5.47 5.26
C LEU A 127 5.93 -5.07 6.72
N PRO A 128 6.84 -4.34 7.39
CA PRO A 128 6.56 -3.78 8.71
C PRO A 128 5.52 -2.66 8.63
N GLN A 129 5.69 -1.77 7.65
CA GLN A 129 4.77 -0.68 7.32
C GLN A 129 5.11 -0.11 5.94
N ALA A 130 4.15 0.57 5.32
CA ALA A 130 4.36 1.41 4.16
C ALA A 130 3.87 2.84 4.43
N VAL A 131 4.57 3.83 3.87
CA VAL A 131 4.21 5.25 4.01
C VAL A 131 4.28 5.92 2.65
N PHE A 132 3.16 6.37 2.11
CA PHE A 132 3.14 7.01 0.79
C PHE A 132 2.55 8.39 0.85
N LEU A 133 3.17 9.34 0.15
CA LEU A 133 2.49 10.54 -0.26
C LEU A 133 1.76 10.25 -1.57
N ILE A 134 0.45 10.46 -1.57
CA ILE A 134 -0.41 10.22 -2.73
C ILE A 134 -1.34 11.42 -2.97
N GLN A 135 -1.77 11.59 -4.22
CA GLN A 135 -2.79 12.57 -4.58
C GLN A 135 -4.14 12.21 -3.96
N LYS A 136 -4.95 13.25 -3.73
CA LYS A 136 -6.28 13.17 -3.11
C LYS A 136 -7.16 12.08 -3.71
N GLU A 137 -7.24 11.99 -5.02
CA GLU A 137 -8.15 11.08 -5.73
C GLU A 137 -7.79 9.62 -5.48
N VAL A 138 -6.50 9.31 -5.36
CA VAL A 138 -6.02 7.97 -4.99
C VAL A 138 -6.35 7.71 -3.53
N ALA A 139 -6.13 8.70 -2.65
CA ALA A 139 -6.46 8.60 -1.24
C ALA A 139 -7.95 8.36 -1.03
N GLU A 140 -8.83 9.12 -1.69
CA GLU A 140 -10.28 8.96 -1.65
C GLU A 140 -10.73 7.59 -2.14
N ARG A 141 -10.09 6.99 -3.15
CA ARG A 141 -10.41 5.62 -3.58
C ARG A 141 -10.05 4.57 -2.53
N LEU A 142 -8.89 4.72 -1.89
CA LEU A 142 -8.44 3.82 -0.80
C LEU A 142 -9.25 4.04 0.49
N THR A 143 -9.72 5.27 0.70
CA THR A 143 -10.41 5.72 1.91
C THR A 143 -11.90 5.96 1.68
N ALA A 144 -12.49 5.45 0.60
CA ALA A 144 -13.93 5.60 0.31
C ALA A 144 -14.83 4.96 1.41
N ALA A 145 -14.24 4.22 2.34
CA ALA A 145 -14.85 3.69 3.55
C ALA A 145 -14.85 4.65 4.76
N PHE A 146 -14.23 5.84 4.69
CA PHE A 146 -14.14 6.79 5.81
C PHE A 146 -15.26 7.82 5.75
N ARG A 147 -15.89 8.10 6.90
CA ARG A 147 -16.83 9.23 7.07
C ARG A 147 -16.43 10.09 8.28
N PRO A 148 -16.29 11.42 8.13
CA PRO A 148 -16.41 12.20 6.88
C PRO A 148 -15.16 12.06 5.98
N PRO A 149 -15.29 12.31 4.66
CA PRO A 149 -14.15 12.26 3.74
C PRO A 149 -13.15 13.41 4.04
N PRO A 150 -11.84 13.15 3.97
CA PRO A 150 -10.81 14.17 4.19
C PRO A 150 -10.77 15.22 3.08
N LYS A 151 -10.60 16.51 3.42
CA LYS A 151 -10.51 17.63 2.46
C LYS A 151 -9.06 18.10 2.28
N VAL A 152 -8.26 17.39 1.49
CA VAL A 152 -6.84 17.75 1.23
C VAL A 152 -6.44 17.38 -0.21
N ASP A 153 -5.54 18.14 -0.86
CA ASP A 153 -5.09 17.88 -2.24
C ASP A 153 -4.07 16.72 -2.35
N SER A 154 -3.41 16.39 -1.24
CA SER A 154 -2.53 15.25 -1.12
C SER A 154 -2.60 14.71 0.29
N THR A 155 -2.49 13.39 0.44
CA THR A 155 -2.60 12.70 1.74
C THR A 155 -1.38 11.82 1.96
N LEU A 156 -0.89 11.82 3.20
CA LEU A 156 0.04 10.82 3.67
C LEU A 156 -0.74 9.60 4.15
N ILE A 157 -0.58 8.46 3.48
CA ILE A 157 -1.15 7.19 3.94
C ILE A 157 -0.08 6.39 4.66
N ARG A 158 -0.45 5.77 5.78
CA ARG A 158 0.39 4.81 6.49
C ARG A 158 -0.35 3.48 6.56
N LEU A 159 0.24 2.45 5.97
CA LEU A 159 -0.27 1.09 5.97
C LEU A 159 0.57 0.25 6.92
N ARG A 160 -0.08 -0.46 7.84
CA ARG A 160 0.55 -1.46 8.70
C ARG A 160 -0.18 -2.77 8.49
N PRO A 161 0.47 -3.81 7.95
CA PRO A 161 -0.13 -5.13 7.88
C PRO A 161 -0.58 -5.57 9.26
N HIS A 162 -1.79 -6.08 9.32
CA HIS A 162 -2.40 -6.64 10.51
C HIS A 162 -2.87 -8.04 10.14
N ASP A 163 -2.67 -9.02 11.01
CA ASP A 163 -3.14 -10.38 10.77
C ASP A 163 -4.65 -10.50 11.05
N ARG A 164 -5.43 -9.76 10.26
CA ARG A 164 -6.90 -9.80 10.32
C ARG A 164 -7.45 -11.13 9.82
N ALA A 165 -6.69 -11.88 9.02
CA ALA A 165 -7.13 -13.16 8.53
C ALA A 165 -7.31 -14.16 9.68
N ALA A 166 -6.32 -14.26 10.57
CA ALA A 166 -6.43 -15.07 11.77
C ALA A 166 -7.59 -14.64 12.67
N GLU A 167 -7.76 -13.33 12.91
CA GLU A 167 -8.84 -12.78 13.74
C GLU A 167 -10.24 -13.05 13.19
N LEU A 168 -10.37 -13.14 11.87
CA LEU A 168 -11.63 -13.38 11.18
C LEU A 168 -11.85 -14.86 10.85
N GLU A 169 -10.97 -15.74 11.32
CA GLU A 169 -10.97 -17.18 11.04
C GLU A 169 -10.96 -17.47 9.52
N ILE A 170 -10.16 -16.69 8.78
CA ILE A 170 -9.91 -16.87 7.36
C ILE A 170 -8.61 -17.65 7.19
N ASP A 171 -8.74 -18.92 6.82
CA ASP A 171 -7.62 -19.84 6.65
C ASP A 171 -6.91 -19.72 5.30
N VAL A 172 -7.63 -19.34 4.24
CA VAL A 172 -7.08 -19.10 2.90
C VAL A 172 -7.39 -17.66 2.46
N PRO A 173 -6.51 -16.68 2.76
CA PRO A 173 -6.74 -15.27 2.43
C PRO A 173 -6.98 -15.00 0.94
N ALA A 174 -6.30 -15.74 0.04
CA ALA A 174 -6.49 -15.60 -1.39
C ALA A 174 -7.93 -15.94 -1.82
N ALA A 175 -8.48 -17.05 -1.33
CA ALA A 175 -9.85 -17.45 -1.61
C ALA A 175 -10.88 -16.47 -1.02
N PHE A 176 -10.60 -15.87 0.13
CA PHE A 176 -11.43 -14.79 0.68
C PHE A 176 -11.43 -13.54 -0.22
N LEU A 177 -10.28 -13.16 -0.77
CA LEU A 177 -10.18 -12.03 -1.69
C LEU A 177 -10.89 -12.30 -3.03
N GLU A 178 -10.78 -13.53 -3.55
CA GLU A 178 -11.55 -13.96 -4.73
C GLU A 178 -13.05 -13.88 -4.48
N PHE A 179 -13.50 -14.38 -3.32
CA PHE A 179 -14.89 -14.28 -2.89
C PHE A 179 -15.36 -12.83 -2.76
N ALA A 180 -14.59 -11.96 -2.11
CA ALA A 180 -14.89 -10.54 -2.03
C ALA A 180 -15.00 -9.92 -3.44
N GLY A 181 -14.10 -10.31 -4.36
CA GLY A 181 -14.16 -9.94 -5.78
C GLY A 181 -15.48 -10.31 -6.45
N LEU A 182 -16.02 -11.50 -6.16
CA LEU A 182 -17.34 -11.92 -6.64
C LEU A 182 -18.45 -11.02 -6.10
N CYS A 183 -18.44 -10.70 -4.80
CA CYS A 183 -19.43 -9.82 -4.18
C CYS A 183 -19.47 -8.42 -4.81
N PHE A 184 -18.31 -7.90 -5.25
CA PHE A 184 -18.19 -6.55 -5.83
C PHE A 184 -18.23 -6.53 -7.37
N ARG A 185 -18.48 -7.66 -8.04
CA ARG A 185 -18.48 -7.78 -9.51
C ARG A 185 -19.39 -6.76 -10.18
N GLN A 186 -20.59 -6.55 -9.65
CA GLN A 186 -21.50 -5.46 -10.00
C GLN A 186 -21.80 -4.62 -8.76
N LYS A 187 -20.98 -3.59 -8.50
CA LYS A 187 -21.04 -2.74 -7.30
C LYS A 187 -22.41 -2.13 -6.97
N ARG A 188 -23.24 -1.88 -7.99
CA ARG A 188 -24.59 -1.30 -7.85
C ARG A 188 -25.71 -2.35 -7.72
N LYS A 189 -25.37 -3.64 -7.69
CA LYS A 189 -26.32 -4.75 -7.54
C LYS A 189 -26.17 -5.42 -6.18
N THR A 190 -27.24 -6.07 -5.75
CA THR A 190 -27.28 -6.81 -4.49
C THR A 190 -26.37 -8.03 -4.51
N LEU A 191 -26.02 -8.55 -3.33
CA LEU A 191 -25.25 -9.79 -3.17
C LEU A 191 -25.91 -10.95 -3.90
N ARG A 192 -27.24 -11.05 -3.83
CA ARG A 192 -28.01 -12.03 -4.62
C ARG A 192 -27.65 -12.01 -6.11
N ASN A 193 -27.70 -10.83 -6.73
CA ASN A 193 -27.40 -10.69 -8.16
C ASN A 193 -25.95 -11.03 -8.50
N ASN A 194 -25.02 -10.82 -7.58
CA ASN A 194 -23.60 -11.13 -7.78
C ASN A 194 -23.27 -12.61 -7.53
N LEU A 195 -23.96 -13.28 -6.59
CA LEU A 195 -23.59 -14.59 -6.06
C LEU A 195 -24.42 -15.76 -6.61
N VAL A 196 -25.67 -15.54 -7.05
CA VAL A 196 -26.55 -16.64 -7.53
C VAL A 196 -25.93 -17.46 -8.66
N GLY A 197 -25.17 -16.82 -9.56
CA GLY A 197 -24.52 -17.52 -10.67
C GLY A 197 -23.38 -18.45 -10.25
N THR A 198 -22.80 -18.24 -9.06
CA THR A 198 -21.67 -19.04 -8.54
C THR A 198 -22.14 -20.07 -7.51
N PHE A 199 -23.01 -19.66 -6.59
CA PHE A 199 -23.40 -20.45 -5.41
C PHE A 199 -24.81 -21.05 -5.51
N GLY A 200 -25.52 -20.78 -6.61
CA GLY A 200 -26.87 -21.28 -6.84
C GLY A 200 -27.96 -20.48 -6.13
N LYS A 201 -29.18 -20.53 -6.69
CA LYS A 201 -30.31 -19.71 -6.22
C LYS A 201 -30.76 -20.06 -4.81
N VAL A 202 -30.90 -21.35 -4.50
CA VAL A 202 -31.47 -21.83 -3.22
C VAL A 202 -30.63 -21.37 -2.04
N LEU A 203 -29.31 -21.57 -2.11
CA LEU A 203 -28.38 -21.19 -1.06
C LEU A 203 -28.34 -19.66 -0.87
N VAL A 204 -28.24 -18.91 -1.96
CA VAL A 204 -28.11 -17.45 -1.91
C VAL A 204 -29.40 -16.77 -1.45
N ASP A 205 -30.56 -17.27 -1.86
CA ASP A 205 -31.86 -16.71 -1.45
C ASP A 205 -32.14 -16.93 0.06
N ALA A 206 -31.46 -17.89 0.70
CA ALA A 206 -31.53 -18.13 2.14
C ALA A 206 -30.65 -17.18 2.97
N LEU A 207 -29.75 -16.41 2.34
CA LEU A 207 -28.85 -15.49 3.06
C LEU A 207 -29.60 -14.23 3.52
N PRO A 208 -29.51 -13.85 4.81
CA PRO A 208 -30.08 -12.58 5.29
C PRO A 208 -29.55 -11.34 4.54
N GLU A 209 -28.32 -11.41 4.05
CA GLU A 209 -27.64 -10.33 3.35
C GLU A 209 -27.95 -10.27 1.85
N ALA A 210 -28.69 -11.25 1.30
CA ALA A 210 -28.92 -11.39 -0.14
C ALA A 210 -29.45 -10.10 -0.82
N SER A 211 -30.30 -9.35 -0.11
CA SER A 211 -30.91 -8.10 -0.59
C SER A 211 -30.01 -6.86 -0.44
N ARG A 212 -28.90 -6.96 0.30
CA ARG A 212 -27.94 -5.87 0.51
C ARG A 212 -26.93 -5.81 -0.64
N ARG A 213 -26.32 -4.65 -0.86
CA ARG A 213 -25.14 -4.48 -1.71
C ARG A 213 -23.87 -4.77 -0.90
N ALA A 214 -22.82 -5.23 -1.59
CA ALA A 214 -21.55 -5.57 -0.97
C ALA A 214 -20.96 -4.44 -0.11
N GLU A 215 -21.02 -3.18 -0.57
CA GLU A 215 -20.52 -2.02 0.20
C GLU A 215 -21.28 -1.71 1.49
N GLN A 216 -22.42 -2.38 1.73
CA GLN A 216 -23.20 -2.21 2.96
C GLN A 216 -22.77 -3.18 4.07
N LEU A 217 -21.92 -4.16 3.79
CA LEU A 217 -21.46 -5.15 4.77
C LEU A 217 -20.19 -4.68 5.49
N THR A 218 -20.09 -5.01 6.77
CA THR A 218 -18.82 -4.89 7.51
C THR A 218 -17.86 -6.02 7.12
N LEU A 219 -16.58 -5.90 7.48
CA LEU A 219 -15.59 -6.93 7.21
C LEU A 219 -15.92 -8.25 7.95
N GLU A 220 -16.44 -8.16 9.17
CA GLU A 220 -16.90 -9.30 9.96
C GLU A 220 -18.08 -10.01 9.27
N GLN A 221 -19.03 -9.24 8.72
CA GLN A 221 -20.15 -9.78 7.95
C GLN A 221 -19.66 -10.48 6.67
N PHE A 222 -18.63 -9.93 6.00
CA PHE A 222 -18.00 -10.59 4.86
C PHE A 222 -17.33 -11.91 5.24
N ALA A 223 -16.57 -11.94 6.35
CA ALA A 223 -15.91 -13.14 6.82
C ALA A 223 -16.90 -14.23 7.24
N GLU A 224 -18.00 -13.87 7.91
CA GLU A 224 -19.08 -14.79 8.22
C GLU A 224 -19.76 -15.34 6.96
N LEU A 225 -20.07 -14.47 5.99
CA LEU A 225 -20.69 -14.86 4.73
C LEU A 225 -19.77 -15.81 3.92
N TYR A 226 -18.48 -15.51 3.86
CA TYR A 226 -17.49 -16.37 3.23
C TYR A 226 -17.48 -17.77 3.86
N ARG A 227 -17.42 -17.86 5.20
CA ARG A 227 -17.42 -19.14 5.92
C ARG A 227 -18.69 -19.95 5.66
N LYS A 228 -19.87 -19.30 5.63
CA LYS A 228 -21.15 -19.97 5.30
C LYS A 228 -21.18 -20.57 3.90
N LEU A 229 -20.59 -19.87 2.92
CA LEU A 229 -20.63 -20.27 1.51
C LEU A 229 -19.48 -21.19 1.12
N ARG A 230 -18.39 -21.23 1.89
CA ARG A 230 -17.25 -22.13 1.65
C ARG A 230 -17.54 -23.59 2.01
N GLY A 231 -18.50 -23.83 2.89
CA GLY A 231 -18.91 -25.17 3.34
C GLY A 231 -19.90 -25.88 2.40
N VAL A 232 -20.17 -25.32 1.20
CA VAL A 232 -21.14 -25.84 0.22
C VAL A 232 -20.45 -26.06 -1.11
#